data_AF-A0A7Y2YB16-F1
#
_entry.id   AF-A0A7Y2YB16-F1
#
_cell.length_a   1.000
_cell.length_b   1.000
_cell.length_c   1.000
_cell.angle_alpha   90.00
_cell.angle_beta   90.00
_cell.angle_gamma   90.00
#
_symmetry.space_group_name_H-M   'P 1'
#
loop_
_entity.id
_entity.type
_entity.pdbx_description
1 polymer ?
#
loop_
_entity_poly.entity_id
_entity_poly.type
_entity_poly.pdbx_seq_one_letter_code
_entity_poly.pdbx_strand_id
1 'polypeptide(L)'
;RVVRAYTDLTGTPELPPLWALGFHQSKWSYFPESRVKKLAKKFRDLKIPCDAIYLDIDYMDGFRCFTWDKKKFPDPKRMIDELYEDGFKTVVMIDPGIKVDRDYWIYNEALENDYFCKRADGPLMQGKVWPGECSFPDFTNPKVREWWAELYKELMAETGVHAVWNDMNEPAVMEVPGKTAPLDTRHDYDGHPCSHRKAHNVYGTQMVRATYEGVKKFVYPKRPFVITRAAYAGAQRFSSTWTGDNVATWEHLWIANVQVQRMCMSGMSFVGSDIGGFAEQPNGELFARWIQLGIFHPFCRVHSSGDHGDQEPWSFDKEVTDIVREYLELRYQLLPYLYTMFWRYSENNIPMLKPLVYFDQEDSQTHFRTDEFIFGEQILVCPIQEANAKGRRMYFPRGRWYDYWSGELIEGGMEKWVLADIDRIPLFIKEGSIIPKYPVQQYVGEKEITELTLETYYKEGVEKSTVYEDAQEGYDYTKGYYSLRNFKLNGKENELIIQQFKNGTYITPYEHFRINLIGLPFSIKAIEVDNVKVPLKDVKPNGDNTILVHKDFTELHIIGS
;
A
#
# COMPACT_ATOMS: atom_id res chain seq x y z
N ARG A 1 0.02 19.27 12.73
CA ARG A 1 -0.06 18.97 14.19
C ARG A 1 -1.26 18.09 14.54
N VAL A 2 -2.48 18.44 14.12
CA VAL A 2 -3.72 17.71 14.46
C VAL A 2 -3.65 16.22 14.08
N VAL A 3 -3.31 15.91 12.82
CA VAL A 3 -3.21 14.51 12.34
C VAL A 3 -2.27 13.69 13.22
N ARG A 4 -1.05 14.19 13.48
CA ARG A 4 -0.06 13.51 14.32
C ARG A 4 -0.59 13.20 15.73
N ALA A 5 -1.30 14.16 16.34
CA ALA A 5 -1.87 13.98 17.68
C ALA A 5 -3.06 13.00 17.69
N TYR A 6 -3.87 12.99 16.63
CA TYR A 6 -4.96 12.03 16.49
C TYR A 6 -4.44 10.60 16.29
N THR A 7 -3.44 10.42 15.43
CA THR A 7 -2.77 9.14 15.22
C THR A 7 -2.06 8.67 16.51
N ASP A 8 -1.44 9.57 17.28
CA ASP A 8 -0.87 9.25 18.59
C ASP A 8 -1.94 8.72 19.57
N LEU A 9 -3.09 9.41 19.64
CA LEU A 9 -4.21 9.02 20.50
C LEU A 9 -4.82 7.66 20.12
N THR A 10 -4.89 7.37 18.82
CA THR A 10 -5.54 6.16 18.29
C THR A 10 -4.55 5.05 17.95
N GLY A 11 -3.25 5.28 18.10
CA GLY A 11 -2.16 4.35 17.83
C GLY A 11 -1.74 4.25 16.36
N THR A 12 -0.63 3.58 16.12
CA THR A 12 0.01 3.40 14.81
C THR A 12 0.09 1.93 14.39
N PRO A 13 0.17 1.63 13.08
CA PRO A 13 0.52 0.30 12.61
C PRO A 13 1.95 -0.06 12.97
N GLU A 14 2.23 -1.36 13.07
CA GLU A 14 3.58 -1.90 12.89
C GLU A 14 4.04 -1.75 11.43
N LEU A 15 5.34 -1.82 11.17
CA LEU A 15 5.83 -1.84 9.79
C LEU A 15 5.28 -3.07 9.05
N PRO A 16 4.72 -2.94 7.83
CA PRO A 16 4.28 -4.09 7.05
C PRO A 16 5.50 -4.82 6.51
N PRO A 17 5.40 -6.10 6.13
CA PRO A 17 6.43 -6.70 5.28
C PRO A 17 6.52 -5.91 3.96
N LEU A 18 7.72 -5.70 3.42
CA LEU A 18 7.94 -4.81 2.28
C LEU A 18 7.10 -5.20 1.05
N TRP A 19 6.87 -6.49 0.82
CA TRP A 19 6.05 -7.00 -0.28
C TRP A 19 4.60 -6.51 -0.25
N ALA A 20 4.05 -6.17 0.93
CA ALA A 20 2.68 -5.65 1.05
C ALA A 20 2.55 -4.22 0.49
N LEU A 21 3.67 -3.53 0.26
CA LEU A 21 3.76 -2.27 -0.45
C LEU A 21 3.98 -2.45 -1.95
N GLY A 22 4.11 -3.69 -2.44
CA GLY A 22 4.19 -4.01 -3.86
C GLY A 22 2.87 -3.82 -4.60
N PHE A 23 2.77 -4.41 -5.79
CA PHE A 23 1.53 -4.46 -6.57
C PHE A 23 0.82 -5.79 -6.39
N HIS A 24 -0.49 -5.74 -6.18
CA HIS A 24 -1.33 -6.88 -5.85
C HIS A 24 -2.38 -7.11 -6.94
N GLN A 25 -2.55 -8.36 -7.38
CA GLN A 25 -3.59 -8.76 -8.33
C GLN A 25 -4.71 -9.53 -7.62
N SER A 26 -5.95 -9.10 -7.84
CA SER A 26 -7.16 -9.75 -7.34
C SER A 26 -8.26 -9.73 -8.40
N LYS A 27 -9.23 -10.62 -8.23
CA LYS A 27 -10.50 -10.68 -8.94
C LYS A 27 -11.42 -11.59 -8.13
N TRP A 28 -12.70 -11.25 -8.05
CA TRP A 28 -13.75 -12.19 -7.68
C TRP A 28 -14.10 -13.00 -8.93
N SER A 29 -13.76 -14.26 -9.13
CA SER A 29 -12.75 -15.04 -8.46
C SER A 29 -11.76 -15.62 -9.49
N TYR A 30 -10.53 -15.90 -9.06
CA TYR A 30 -9.65 -16.82 -9.78
C TYR A 30 -9.85 -18.25 -9.31
N PHE A 31 -10.47 -19.08 -10.15
CA PHE A 31 -10.59 -20.53 -9.95
C PHE A 31 -10.75 -21.24 -11.30
N PRO A 32 -10.48 -22.55 -11.38
CA PRO A 32 -9.79 -23.38 -10.38
C PRO A 32 -8.29 -23.05 -10.29
N GLU A 33 -7.52 -23.81 -9.51
CA GLU A 33 -6.05 -23.68 -9.35
C GLU A 33 -5.32 -23.40 -10.69
N SER A 34 -5.72 -24.08 -11.77
CA SER A 34 -5.06 -23.92 -13.08
C SER A 34 -5.19 -22.50 -13.68
N ARG A 35 -6.24 -21.74 -13.33
CA ARG A 35 -6.39 -20.34 -13.72
C ARG A 35 -5.41 -19.45 -12.95
N VAL A 36 -5.24 -19.70 -11.66
CA VAL A 36 -4.29 -18.98 -10.79
C VAL A 36 -2.85 -19.17 -11.29
N LYS A 37 -2.47 -20.40 -11.65
CA LYS A 37 -1.14 -20.69 -12.21
C LYS A 37 -0.89 -20.02 -13.55
N LYS A 38 -1.90 -20.01 -14.44
CA LYS A 38 -1.80 -19.32 -15.73
C LYS A 38 -1.63 -17.81 -15.55
N LEU A 39 -2.34 -17.22 -14.59
CA LEU A 39 -2.21 -15.81 -14.20
C LEU A 39 -0.78 -15.51 -13.75
N ALA A 40 -0.27 -16.25 -12.76
CA ALA A 40 1.07 -16.09 -12.21
C ALA A 40 2.16 -16.21 -13.30
N LYS A 41 2.08 -17.25 -14.12
CA LYS A 41 3.00 -17.45 -15.25
C LYS A 41 2.97 -16.26 -16.22
N LYS A 42 1.77 -15.74 -16.54
CA LYS A 42 1.63 -14.65 -17.52
C LYS A 42 2.23 -13.32 -17.01
N PHE A 43 2.15 -13.03 -15.72
CA PHE A 43 2.89 -11.90 -15.11
C PHE A 43 4.39 -12.02 -15.37
N ARG A 44 4.97 -13.20 -15.12
CA ARG A 44 6.41 -13.46 -15.31
C ARG A 44 6.81 -13.44 -16.78
N ASP A 45 6.01 -14.04 -17.66
CA ASP A 45 6.24 -14.03 -19.12
C ASP A 45 6.26 -12.59 -19.67
N LEU A 46 5.36 -11.72 -19.19
CA LEU A 46 5.23 -10.34 -19.65
C LEU A 46 6.11 -9.34 -18.88
N LYS A 47 6.89 -9.82 -17.91
CA LYS A 47 7.74 -9.02 -17.03
C LYS A 47 7.00 -7.86 -16.36
N ILE A 48 5.83 -8.15 -15.80
CA ILE A 48 5.03 -7.18 -15.05
C ILE A 48 5.22 -7.44 -13.55
N PRO A 49 5.73 -6.46 -12.78
CA PRO A 49 5.93 -6.62 -11.35
C PRO A 49 4.63 -6.91 -10.59
N CYS A 50 4.64 -7.92 -9.74
CA CYS A 50 3.51 -8.30 -8.89
C CYS A 50 3.97 -9.19 -7.72
N ASP A 51 3.56 -8.83 -6.50
CA ASP A 51 3.98 -9.47 -5.25
C ASP A 51 2.90 -10.40 -4.69
N ALA A 52 1.62 -10.18 -4.99
CA ALA A 52 0.54 -10.93 -4.35
C ALA A 52 -0.61 -11.26 -5.30
N ILE A 53 -1.16 -12.46 -5.14
CA ILE A 53 -2.36 -12.96 -5.83
C ILE A 53 -3.42 -13.32 -4.79
N TYR A 54 -4.64 -12.86 -5.03
CA TYR A 54 -5.76 -13.02 -4.10
C TYR A 54 -6.67 -14.17 -4.53
N LEU A 55 -7.18 -14.89 -3.55
CA LEU A 55 -8.26 -15.85 -3.69
C LEU A 55 -9.50 -15.32 -2.94
N ASP A 56 -10.49 -14.94 -3.72
CA ASP A 56 -11.81 -14.51 -3.25
C ASP A 56 -12.70 -15.72 -2.88
N ILE A 57 -13.94 -15.52 -2.44
CA ILE A 57 -14.82 -16.53 -1.80
C ILE A 57 -14.89 -17.91 -2.48
N ASP A 58 -14.66 -18.02 -3.80
CA ASP A 58 -14.77 -19.28 -4.54
C ASP A 58 -13.72 -20.34 -4.19
N TYR A 59 -12.65 -19.99 -3.44
CA TYR A 59 -11.72 -21.00 -2.92
C TYR A 59 -12.32 -21.85 -1.80
N MET A 60 -13.34 -21.34 -1.11
CA MET A 60 -13.97 -22.01 0.02
C MET A 60 -14.96 -23.10 -0.42
N ASP A 61 -15.13 -24.14 0.40
CA ASP A 61 -16.14 -25.16 0.16
C ASP A 61 -17.55 -24.65 0.54
N GLY A 62 -18.37 -24.35 -0.47
CA GLY A 62 -19.73 -23.86 -0.28
C GLY A 62 -19.79 -22.52 0.48
N PHE A 63 -18.75 -21.69 0.31
CA PHE A 63 -18.53 -20.41 0.98
C PHE A 63 -18.42 -20.50 2.51
N ARG A 64 -17.99 -21.66 3.04
CA ARG A 64 -17.66 -21.83 4.47
C ARG A 64 -16.27 -21.28 4.75
N CYS A 65 -16.17 -20.28 5.63
CA CYS A 65 -14.88 -19.70 6.03
C CYS A 65 -13.90 -20.77 6.53
N PHE A 66 -12.60 -20.55 6.37
CA PHE A 66 -11.54 -21.47 6.80
C PHE A 66 -11.62 -22.88 6.18
N THR A 67 -12.22 -23.02 5.00
CA THR A 67 -12.25 -24.27 4.24
C THR A 67 -11.66 -24.10 2.85
N TRP A 68 -11.39 -25.23 2.18
CA TRP A 68 -10.96 -25.26 0.79
C TRP A 68 -11.85 -26.20 -0.03
N ASP A 69 -12.37 -25.72 -1.15
CA ASP A 69 -13.04 -26.57 -2.14
C ASP A 69 -12.00 -27.48 -2.81
N LYS A 70 -11.96 -28.75 -2.39
CA LYS A 70 -10.99 -29.74 -2.88
C LYS A 70 -11.17 -30.14 -4.35
N LYS A 71 -12.26 -29.72 -5.02
CA LYS A 71 -12.41 -29.90 -6.48
C LYS A 71 -11.75 -28.77 -7.24
N LYS A 72 -11.90 -27.52 -6.76
CA LYS A 72 -11.30 -26.33 -7.39
C LYS A 72 -9.83 -26.16 -7.02
N PHE A 73 -9.48 -26.50 -5.78
CA PHE A 73 -8.15 -26.38 -5.17
C PHE A 73 -7.80 -27.69 -4.44
N PRO A 74 -7.42 -28.74 -5.19
CA PRO A 74 -7.19 -30.07 -4.63
C PRO A 74 -6.04 -30.12 -3.63
N ASP A 75 -5.01 -29.32 -3.85
CA ASP A 75 -3.83 -29.22 -2.99
C ASP A 75 -3.41 -27.75 -2.83
N PRO A 76 -4.07 -26.99 -1.94
CA PRO A 76 -3.82 -25.57 -1.79
C PRO A 76 -2.41 -25.27 -1.28
N LYS A 77 -1.86 -26.13 -0.42
CA LYS A 77 -0.49 -25.99 0.08
C LYS A 77 0.51 -26.04 -1.06
N ARG A 78 0.47 -27.09 -1.88
CA ARG A 78 1.35 -27.19 -3.05
C ARG A 78 1.20 -26.00 -4.00
N MET A 79 -0.03 -25.57 -4.29
CA MET A 79 -0.25 -24.40 -5.14
C MET A 79 0.39 -23.13 -4.56
N ILE A 80 0.24 -22.89 -3.26
CA ILE A 80 0.80 -21.70 -2.59
C ILE A 80 2.32 -21.76 -2.56
N ASP A 81 2.91 -22.91 -2.28
CA ASP A 81 4.37 -23.10 -2.31
C ASP A 81 4.93 -22.81 -3.72
N GLU A 82 4.30 -23.36 -4.78
CA GLU A 82 4.68 -23.09 -6.17
C GLU A 82 4.53 -21.59 -6.54
N LEU A 83 3.47 -20.92 -6.09
CA LEU A 83 3.31 -19.47 -6.28
C LEU A 83 4.39 -18.66 -5.56
N TYR A 84 4.77 -19.09 -4.36
CA TYR A 84 5.81 -18.45 -3.57
C TYR A 84 7.20 -18.59 -4.21
N GLU A 85 7.51 -19.74 -4.81
CA GLU A 85 8.73 -19.94 -5.62
C GLU A 85 8.80 -18.96 -6.80
N ASP A 86 7.65 -18.63 -7.41
CA ASP A 86 7.52 -17.60 -8.46
C ASP A 86 7.41 -16.16 -7.91
N GLY A 87 7.60 -15.98 -6.59
CA GLY A 87 7.65 -14.69 -5.91
C GLY A 87 6.30 -14.12 -5.44
N PHE A 88 5.20 -14.86 -5.62
CA PHE A 88 3.84 -14.42 -5.26
C PHE A 88 3.43 -14.86 -3.85
N LYS A 89 2.86 -13.93 -3.10
CA LYS A 89 2.28 -14.17 -1.79
C LYS A 89 0.77 -14.36 -1.96
N THR A 90 0.23 -15.44 -1.42
CA THR A 90 -1.21 -15.72 -1.52
C THR A 90 -1.99 -15.05 -0.41
N VAL A 91 -3.00 -14.27 -0.79
CA VAL A 91 -3.94 -13.61 0.13
C VAL A 91 -5.30 -14.28 -0.01
N VAL A 92 -5.94 -14.64 1.11
CA VAL A 92 -7.28 -15.25 1.10
C VAL A 92 -8.29 -14.37 1.82
N MET A 93 -9.52 -14.34 1.33
CA MET A 93 -10.61 -13.63 1.99
C MET A 93 -11.28 -14.45 3.09
N ILE A 94 -11.74 -13.80 4.16
CA ILE A 94 -12.55 -14.38 5.24
C ILE A 94 -13.61 -13.35 5.67
N ASP A 95 -14.88 -13.75 5.64
CA ASP A 95 -16.04 -12.94 6.05
C ASP A 95 -16.46 -13.23 7.51
N PRO A 96 -17.23 -12.32 8.16
CA PRO A 96 -17.77 -12.57 9.50
C PRO A 96 -18.96 -13.55 9.51
N GLY A 97 -19.62 -13.78 8.38
CA GLY A 97 -20.84 -14.58 8.30
C GLY A 97 -20.53 -16.07 8.30
N ILE A 98 -20.86 -16.78 9.38
CA ILE A 98 -20.66 -18.23 9.50
C ILE A 98 -21.93 -18.93 9.04
N LYS A 99 -21.83 -19.68 7.93
CA LYS A 99 -22.92 -20.47 7.34
C LYS A 99 -23.63 -21.30 8.40
N VAL A 100 -24.96 -21.20 8.44
CA VAL A 100 -25.80 -22.06 9.29
C VAL A 100 -25.82 -23.45 8.67
N ASP A 101 -25.00 -24.34 9.22
CA ASP A 101 -24.84 -25.70 8.72
C ASP A 101 -24.38 -26.62 9.86
N ARG A 102 -25.13 -27.69 10.12
CA ARG A 102 -24.86 -28.65 11.20
C ARG A 102 -23.70 -29.60 10.88
N ASP A 103 -23.28 -29.67 9.62
CA ASP A 103 -22.08 -30.43 9.23
C ASP A 103 -20.82 -29.56 9.23
N TYR A 104 -20.94 -28.27 9.55
CA TYR A 104 -19.84 -27.31 9.58
C TYR A 104 -19.33 -27.10 11.02
N TRP A 105 -18.10 -27.57 11.26
CA TRP A 105 -17.52 -27.61 12.60
C TRP A 105 -17.40 -26.24 13.29
N ILE A 106 -17.03 -25.17 12.56
CA ILE A 106 -16.94 -23.81 13.12
C ILE A 106 -18.31 -23.32 13.59
N TYR A 107 -19.37 -23.61 12.82
CA TYR A 107 -20.73 -23.25 13.21
C TYR A 107 -21.14 -23.97 14.50
N ASN A 108 -20.88 -25.29 14.58
CA ASN A 108 -21.20 -26.07 15.77
C ASN A 108 -20.41 -25.62 17.00
N GLU A 109 -19.11 -25.38 16.86
CA GLU A 109 -18.25 -24.94 17.97
C GLU A 109 -18.69 -23.56 18.50
N ALA A 110 -18.95 -22.60 17.61
CA ALA A 110 -19.43 -21.28 17.98
C ALA A 110 -20.81 -21.32 18.62
N LEU A 111 -21.67 -22.25 18.19
CA LEU A 111 -22.99 -22.46 18.78
C LEU A 111 -22.90 -23.07 20.19
N GLU A 112 -22.07 -24.11 20.37
CA GLU A 112 -21.89 -24.81 21.65
C GLU A 112 -21.27 -23.91 22.72
N ASN A 113 -20.38 -22.99 22.32
CA ASN A 113 -19.70 -22.06 23.22
C ASN A 113 -20.39 -20.69 23.37
N ASP A 114 -21.56 -20.51 22.76
CA ASP A 114 -22.34 -19.27 22.82
C ASP A 114 -21.61 -18.03 22.26
N TYR A 115 -20.89 -18.19 21.15
CA TYR A 115 -20.07 -17.14 20.53
C TYR A 115 -20.81 -16.25 19.53
N PHE A 116 -22.02 -16.63 19.11
CA PHE A 116 -22.81 -15.85 18.17
C PHE A 116 -23.57 -14.69 18.84
N CYS A 117 -23.68 -13.58 18.12
CA CYS A 117 -24.60 -12.50 18.44
C CYS A 117 -26.04 -13.03 18.58
N LYS A 118 -26.83 -12.42 19.46
CA LYS A 118 -28.25 -12.75 19.68
C LYS A 118 -29.15 -11.55 19.49
N ARG A 119 -30.41 -11.80 19.15
CA ARG A 119 -31.50 -10.81 19.14
C ARG A 119 -31.91 -10.47 20.58
N ALA A 120 -32.60 -9.34 20.77
CA ALA A 120 -32.99 -8.90 22.12
C ALA A 120 -33.98 -9.84 22.81
N ASP A 121 -34.73 -10.62 22.05
CA ASP A 121 -35.69 -11.64 22.48
C ASP A 121 -35.08 -13.02 22.71
N GLY A 122 -33.77 -13.20 22.46
CA GLY A 122 -33.00 -14.40 22.79
C GLY A 122 -32.46 -15.25 21.63
N PRO A 123 -33.16 -15.43 20.49
CA PRO A 123 -32.66 -16.18 19.35
C PRO A 123 -31.32 -15.67 18.81
N LEU A 124 -30.59 -16.51 18.08
CA LEU A 124 -29.39 -16.08 17.37
C LEU A 124 -29.71 -14.96 16.39
N MET A 125 -28.79 -14.01 16.25
CA MET A 125 -28.82 -13.07 15.15
C MET A 125 -28.38 -13.82 13.88
N GLN A 126 -29.34 -13.95 12.96
CA GLN A 126 -29.14 -14.56 11.66
C GLN A 126 -29.46 -13.59 10.55
N GLY A 127 -28.81 -13.80 9.40
CA GLY A 127 -29.04 -13.03 8.20
C GLY A 127 -28.29 -13.64 7.02
N LYS A 128 -28.72 -13.32 5.80
CA LYS A 128 -28.14 -13.89 4.60
C LYS A 128 -26.89 -13.14 4.14
N VAL A 129 -25.89 -13.89 3.68
CA VAL A 129 -24.71 -13.38 2.96
C VAL A 129 -24.39 -14.39 1.83
N TRP A 130 -23.15 -14.49 1.36
CA TRP A 130 -22.73 -15.38 0.28
C TRP A 130 -23.10 -16.86 0.45
N PRO A 131 -22.87 -17.51 1.61
CA PRO A 131 -23.26 -18.92 1.79
C PRO A 131 -24.77 -19.14 1.99
N GLY A 132 -25.60 -18.10 1.91
CA GLY A 132 -27.00 -18.12 2.35
C GLY A 132 -27.12 -17.70 3.82
N GLU A 133 -27.93 -18.41 4.59
CA GLU A 133 -28.20 -18.09 5.99
C GLU A 133 -26.92 -18.19 6.85
N CYS A 134 -26.59 -17.14 7.59
CA CYS A 134 -25.40 -17.04 8.44
C CYS A 134 -25.76 -16.68 9.88
N SER A 135 -24.93 -17.10 10.83
CA SER A 135 -24.83 -16.53 12.18
C SER A 135 -23.53 -15.74 12.31
N PHE A 136 -23.52 -14.72 13.16
CA PHE A 136 -22.44 -13.72 13.22
C PHE A 136 -21.74 -13.79 14.58
N PRO A 137 -20.44 -14.11 14.65
CA PRO A 137 -19.69 -14.11 15.90
C PRO A 137 -19.70 -12.73 16.56
N ASP A 138 -19.80 -12.68 17.88
CA ASP A 138 -19.70 -11.41 18.60
C ASP A 138 -18.24 -11.03 18.83
N PHE A 139 -17.59 -10.41 17.83
CA PHE A 139 -16.21 -9.97 17.95
C PHE A 139 -15.96 -8.94 19.08
N THR A 140 -17.01 -8.35 19.63
CA THR A 140 -16.87 -7.46 20.78
C THR A 140 -16.60 -8.22 22.08
N ASN A 141 -16.78 -9.54 22.10
CA ASN A 141 -16.41 -10.43 23.19
C ASN A 141 -14.93 -10.87 23.06
N PRO A 142 -14.07 -10.62 24.05
CA PRO A 142 -12.67 -11.04 24.04
C PRO A 142 -12.46 -12.53 23.77
N LYS A 143 -13.32 -13.41 24.31
CA LYS A 143 -13.21 -14.87 24.10
C LYS A 143 -13.46 -15.27 22.66
N VAL A 144 -14.38 -14.57 21.99
CA VAL A 144 -14.67 -14.79 20.56
C VAL A 144 -13.49 -14.32 19.71
N ARG A 145 -12.82 -13.23 20.07
CA ARG A 145 -11.61 -12.78 19.39
C ARG A 145 -10.46 -13.78 19.53
N GLU A 146 -10.24 -14.31 20.73
CA GLU A 146 -9.22 -15.35 20.98
C GLU A 146 -9.53 -16.62 20.18
N TRP A 147 -10.77 -17.10 20.22
CA TRP A 147 -11.22 -18.24 19.41
C TRP A 147 -11.01 -18.00 17.92
N TRP A 148 -11.45 -16.85 17.41
CA TRP A 148 -11.29 -16.49 15.99
C TRP A 148 -9.83 -16.43 15.56
N ALA A 149 -8.96 -15.90 16.42
CA ALA A 149 -7.53 -15.86 16.18
C ALA A 149 -6.95 -17.27 15.97
N GLU A 150 -7.38 -18.28 16.75
CA GLU A 150 -6.90 -19.66 16.63
C GLU A 150 -7.31 -20.34 15.31
N LEU A 151 -8.46 -19.97 14.72
CA LEU A 151 -8.94 -20.55 13.46
C LEU A 151 -7.96 -20.32 12.29
N TYR A 152 -7.09 -19.31 12.39
CA TYR A 152 -6.10 -19.01 11.35
C TYR A 152 -4.91 -19.99 11.30
N LYS A 153 -4.78 -20.91 12.27
CA LYS A 153 -3.65 -21.85 12.32
C LYS A 153 -3.48 -22.65 11.03
N GLU A 154 -4.56 -23.26 10.53
CA GLU A 154 -4.50 -24.10 9.33
C GLU A 154 -4.12 -23.27 8.09
N LEU A 155 -4.74 -22.11 7.91
CA LEU A 155 -4.45 -21.25 6.75
C LEU A 155 -3.01 -20.75 6.77
N MET A 156 -2.56 -20.20 7.89
CA MET A 156 -1.29 -19.47 7.97
C MET A 156 -0.09 -20.40 8.19
N ALA A 157 -0.17 -21.33 9.15
CA ALA A 157 0.98 -22.16 9.53
C ALA A 157 1.05 -23.50 8.77
N GLU A 158 -0.09 -24.07 8.38
CA GLU A 158 -0.14 -25.42 7.79
C GLU A 158 -0.22 -25.37 6.26
N THR A 159 -1.09 -24.50 5.73
CA THR A 159 -1.34 -24.32 4.29
C THR A 159 -0.40 -23.30 3.64
N GLY A 160 0.17 -22.36 4.42
CA GLY A 160 1.17 -21.40 3.93
C GLY A 160 0.59 -20.10 3.35
N VAL A 161 -0.67 -19.77 3.65
CA VAL A 161 -1.25 -18.46 3.28
C VAL A 161 -0.42 -17.34 3.88
N HIS A 162 -0.23 -16.24 3.14
CA HIS A 162 0.68 -15.16 3.52
C HIS A 162 -0.03 -13.97 4.18
N ALA A 163 -1.31 -13.75 3.83
CA ALA A 163 -2.11 -12.65 4.39
C ALA A 163 -3.61 -12.92 4.27
N VAL A 164 -4.38 -12.14 5.02
CA VAL A 164 -5.84 -12.29 5.12
C VAL A 164 -6.54 -11.00 4.74
N TRP A 165 -7.62 -11.13 3.98
CA TRP A 165 -8.54 -10.06 3.66
C TRP A 165 -9.85 -10.28 4.41
N ASN A 166 -10.21 -9.39 5.32
CA ASN A 166 -11.53 -9.36 5.92
C ASN A 166 -12.46 -8.44 5.12
N ASP A 167 -13.52 -9.03 4.59
CA ASP A 167 -14.58 -8.31 3.90
C ASP A 167 -15.92 -8.50 4.62
N MET A 168 -16.95 -7.79 4.16
CA MET A 168 -18.33 -7.96 4.63
C MET A 168 -18.52 -7.69 6.13
N ASN A 169 -17.58 -6.98 6.77
CA ASN A 169 -17.43 -6.89 8.21
C ASN A 169 -18.04 -5.64 8.85
N GLU A 170 -18.96 -4.95 8.17
CA GLU A 170 -19.74 -3.85 8.75
C GLU A 170 -20.56 -4.22 10.01
N PRO A 171 -21.21 -5.40 10.16
CA PRO A 171 -21.34 -6.56 9.25
C PRO A 171 -22.38 -6.35 8.15
N ALA A 172 -22.08 -6.80 6.94
CA ALA A 172 -23.02 -6.82 5.83
C ALA A 172 -24.05 -7.93 6.03
N VAL A 173 -25.33 -7.58 5.90
CA VAL A 173 -26.44 -8.53 5.89
C VAL A 173 -27.27 -8.25 4.65
N MET A 174 -27.36 -9.23 3.76
CA MET A 174 -28.14 -9.14 2.53
C MET A 174 -29.64 -9.22 2.83
N GLU A 175 -30.45 -8.80 1.87
CA GLU A 175 -31.92 -8.92 1.93
C GLU A 175 -32.63 -8.22 3.12
N VAL A 176 -31.95 -7.34 3.86
CA VAL A 176 -32.57 -6.48 4.90
C VAL A 176 -32.48 -4.99 4.53
N PRO A 177 -33.42 -4.13 4.99
CA PRO A 177 -33.46 -2.71 4.61
C PRO A 177 -32.18 -1.94 4.92
N GLY A 178 -31.59 -2.16 6.10
CA GLY A 178 -30.38 -1.45 6.54
C GLY A 178 -29.07 -2.06 6.04
N LYS A 179 -29.12 -3.17 5.27
CA LYS A 179 -27.95 -3.94 4.80
C LYS A 179 -26.95 -4.36 5.91
N THR A 180 -27.41 -4.41 7.15
CA THR A 180 -26.60 -4.76 8.33
C THR A 180 -27.46 -5.41 9.41
N ALA A 181 -26.83 -5.85 10.51
CA ALA A 181 -27.50 -6.49 11.63
C ALA A 181 -28.53 -5.54 12.28
N PRO A 182 -29.70 -6.04 12.73
CA PRO A 182 -30.71 -5.15 13.27
C PRO A 182 -30.29 -4.57 14.64
N LEU A 183 -30.75 -3.35 14.92
CA LEU A 183 -30.22 -2.47 15.98
C LEU A 183 -30.36 -3.00 17.42
N ASP A 184 -31.25 -3.95 17.64
CA ASP A 184 -31.50 -4.63 18.92
C ASP A 184 -30.63 -5.89 19.12
N THR A 185 -29.79 -6.26 18.15
CA THR A 185 -28.77 -7.32 18.31
C THR A 185 -27.88 -7.00 19.51
N ARG A 186 -27.56 -8.01 20.34
CA ARG A 186 -26.85 -7.90 21.60
C ARG A 186 -25.37 -8.26 21.43
N HIS A 187 -24.55 -7.50 22.13
CA HIS A 187 -23.10 -7.60 22.13
C HIS A 187 -22.57 -7.58 23.56
N ASP A 188 -21.52 -8.34 23.83
CA ASP A 188 -20.77 -8.37 25.08
C ASP A 188 -20.05 -7.04 25.33
N TYR A 189 -19.38 -6.50 24.31
CA TYR A 189 -18.70 -5.21 24.33
C TYR A 189 -17.66 -5.10 25.46
N ASP A 190 -16.72 -6.05 25.47
CA ASP A 190 -15.66 -6.18 26.48
C ASP A 190 -16.22 -6.21 27.92
N GLY A 191 -17.28 -6.99 28.14
CA GLY A 191 -17.97 -7.09 29.43
C GLY A 191 -18.86 -5.90 29.79
N HIS A 192 -19.17 -5.02 28.84
CA HIS A 192 -20.11 -3.91 29.00
C HIS A 192 -21.32 -4.02 28.05
N PRO A 193 -22.23 -4.97 28.29
CA PRO A 193 -23.22 -5.38 27.30
C PRO A 193 -24.01 -4.23 26.71
N CYS A 194 -24.19 -4.26 25.40
CA CYS A 194 -24.91 -3.22 24.70
C CYS A 194 -25.69 -3.79 23.51
N SER A 195 -26.43 -2.92 22.83
CA SER A 195 -27.02 -3.27 21.54
C SER A 195 -26.14 -2.84 20.38
N HIS A 196 -26.46 -3.35 19.20
CA HIS A 196 -25.79 -3.02 17.95
C HIS A 196 -25.79 -1.51 17.66
N ARG A 197 -26.77 -0.74 18.17
CA ARG A 197 -26.75 0.74 18.12
C ARG A 197 -25.44 1.35 18.61
N LYS A 198 -24.82 0.76 19.64
CA LYS A 198 -23.54 1.21 20.20
C LYS A 198 -22.35 0.47 19.58
N ALA A 199 -22.51 -0.83 19.32
CA ALA A 199 -21.41 -1.69 18.88
C ALA A 199 -21.12 -1.67 17.37
N HIS A 200 -22.08 -1.27 16.53
CA HIS A 200 -22.05 -1.43 15.08
C HIS A 200 -20.70 -1.02 14.46
N ASN A 201 -20.29 0.25 14.63
CA ASN A 201 -19.08 0.75 13.99
C ASN A 201 -17.77 0.11 14.48
N VAL A 202 -17.76 -0.50 15.68
CA VAL A 202 -16.55 -1.18 16.18
C VAL A 202 -16.53 -2.67 15.84
N TYR A 203 -17.63 -3.26 15.38
CA TYR A 203 -17.73 -4.69 15.07
C TYR A 203 -16.63 -5.13 14.10
N GLY A 204 -16.52 -4.49 12.94
CA GLY A 204 -15.49 -4.80 11.94
C GLY A 204 -14.07 -4.57 12.44
N THR A 205 -13.87 -3.52 13.26
CA THR A 205 -12.57 -3.26 13.90
C THR A 205 -12.17 -4.35 14.89
N GLN A 206 -13.13 -4.97 15.57
CA GLN A 206 -12.83 -6.08 16.48
C GLN A 206 -12.60 -7.40 15.74
N MET A 207 -13.28 -7.62 14.61
CA MET A 207 -12.96 -8.75 13.72
C MET A 207 -11.52 -8.64 13.21
N VAL A 208 -11.14 -7.49 12.66
CA VAL A 208 -9.80 -7.31 12.09
C VAL A 208 -8.71 -7.39 13.15
N ARG A 209 -8.99 -6.94 14.38
CA ARG A 209 -8.08 -7.13 15.52
C ARG A 209 -7.86 -8.62 15.79
N ALA A 210 -8.93 -9.41 15.87
CA ALA A 210 -8.83 -10.85 16.10
C ALA A 210 -8.06 -11.55 14.97
N THR A 211 -8.36 -11.19 13.72
CA THR A 211 -7.62 -11.67 12.53
C THR A 211 -6.15 -11.33 12.62
N TYR A 212 -5.80 -10.07 12.91
CA TYR A 212 -4.41 -9.63 13.03
C TYR A 212 -3.66 -10.38 14.12
N GLU A 213 -4.27 -10.55 15.30
CA GLU A 213 -3.67 -11.31 16.42
C GLU A 213 -3.42 -12.78 16.03
N GLY A 214 -4.37 -13.42 15.33
CA GLY A 214 -4.23 -14.79 14.81
C GLY A 214 -3.16 -14.92 13.73
N VAL A 215 -3.22 -14.08 12.69
CA VAL A 215 -2.22 -14.02 11.60
C VAL A 215 -0.84 -13.82 12.21
N LYS A 216 -0.66 -12.80 13.06
CA LYS A 216 0.62 -12.50 13.71
C LYS A 216 1.16 -13.68 14.50
N LYS A 217 0.30 -14.36 15.27
CA LYS A 217 0.68 -15.53 16.06
C LYS A 217 1.24 -16.65 15.18
N PHE A 218 0.59 -16.94 14.06
CA PHE A 218 0.91 -18.11 13.24
C PHE A 218 1.95 -17.85 12.14
N VAL A 219 2.23 -16.59 11.78
CA VAL A 219 3.33 -16.25 10.85
C VAL A 219 4.62 -15.82 11.56
N TYR A 220 4.60 -15.66 12.89
CA TYR A 220 5.79 -15.26 13.66
C TYR A 220 6.99 -16.17 13.33
N PRO A 221 8.19 -15.62 13.05
CA PRO A 221 8.62 -14.24 13.30
C PRO A 221 8.33 -13.23 12.19
N LYS A 222 7.58 -13.58 11.13
CA LYS A 222 7.20 -12.63 10.07
C LYS A 222 6.18 -11.60 10.55
N ARG A 223 6.06 -10.49 9.82
CA ARG A 223 5.09 -9.42 10.14
C ARG A 223 3.75 -9.73 9.44
N PRO A 224 2.61 -9.60 10.14
CA PRO A 224 1.30 -9.87 9.56
C PRO A 224 0.93 -8.82 8.51
N PHE A 225 0.14 -9.24 7.52
CA PHE A 225 -0.58 -8.32 6.65
C PHE A 225 -2.06 -8.71 6.62
N VAL A 226 -2.90 -7.74 6.96
CA VAL A 226 -4.36 -7.89 7.00
C VAL A 226 -4.99 -6.68 6.31
N ILE A 227 -6.11 -6.92 5.63
CA ILE A 227 -6.88 -5.92 4.90
C ILE A 227 -8.31 -5.95 5.43
N THR A 228 -8.96 -4.79 5.62
CA THR A 228 -10.34 -4.72 6.13
C THR A 228 -11.18 -3.71 5.37
N ARG A 229 -12.48 -4.02 5.17
CA ARG A 229 -13.44 -3.06 4.63
C ARG A 229 -13.91 -2.09 5.69
N ALA A 230 -14.55 -2.61 6.74
CA ALA A 230 -15.05 -1.82 7.84
C ALA A 230 -13.90 -1.46 8.80
N ALA A 231 -13.84 -0.18 9.17
CA ALA A 231 -12.83 0.36 10.06
C ALA A 231 -13.41 1.48 10.93
N TYR A 232 -12.87 1.62 12.14
CA TYR A 232 -13.13 2.72 13.04
C TYR A 232 -11.79 3.28 13.57
N ALA A 233 -11.84 4.35 14.36
CA ALA A 233 -10.65 4.93 14.99
C ALA A 233 -9.81 3.86 15.72
N GLY A 234 -8.56 3.68 15.30
CA GLY A 234 -7.63 2.68 15.85
C GLY A 234 -7.50 1.40 15.03
N ALA A 235 -8.32 1.20 13.99
CA ALA A 235 -8.20 0.05 13.08
C ALA A 235 -6.86 0.01 12.34
N GLN A 236 -6.23 1.18 12.12
CA GLN A 236 -4.92 1.27 11.47
C GLN A 236 -3.81 0.50 12.18
N ARG A 237 -3.97 0.17 13.48
CA ARG A 237 -2.99 -0.64 14.21
C ARG A 237 -2.91 -2.08 13.70
N PHE A 238 -3.97 -2.55 13.05
CA PHE A 238 -4.17 -3.97 12.76
C PHE A 238 -4.27 -4.27 11.27
N SER A 239 -4.39 -3.25 10.39
CA SER A 239 -4.79 -3.52 9.01
C SER A 239 -4.52 -2.36 8.06
N SER A 240 -4.33 -2.69 6.79
CA SER A 240 -4.64 -1.79 5.68
C SER A 240 -6.15 -1.73 5.42
N THR A 241 -6.60 -0.84 4.56
CA THR A 241 -7.98 -0.81 4.06
C THR A 241 -8.03 -0.42 2.59
N TRP A 242 -9.20 -0.53 1.98
CA TRP A 242 -9.48 0.01 0.66
C TRP A 242 -10.84 0.70 0.64
N THR A 243 -11.11 1.50 -0.38
CA THR A 243 -12.32 2.31 -0.48
C THR A 243 -13.60 1.54 -0.85
N GLY A 244 -13.56 0.20 -0.82
CA GLY A 244 -14.71 -0.65 -1.15
C GLY A 244 -15.00 -0.76 -2.65
N ASP A 245 -16.18 -1.32 -2.93
CA ASP A 245 -16.72 -1.63 -4.26
C ASP A 245 -17.00 -0.34 -5.06
N ASN A 246 -15.98 0.16 -5.74
CA ASN A 246 -16.06 1.30 -6.65
C ASN A 246 -16.52 0.86 -8.06
N VAL A 247 -16.84 1.83 -8.91
CA VAL A 247 -17.30 1.59 -10.29
C VAL A 247 -16.21 2.01 -11.26
N ALA A 248 -16.09 1.32 -12.40
CA ALA A 248 -15.13 1.61 -13.45
C ALA A 248 -15.46 2.90 -14.25
N THR A 249 -15.46 4.06 -13.58
CA THR A 249 -15.74 5.37 -14.19
C THR A 249 -14.70 6.44 -13.84
N TRP A 250 -14.67 7.53 -14.61
CA TRP A 250 -13.79 8.68 -14.36
C TRP A 250 -14.12 9.41 -13.06
N GLU A 251 -15.39 9.47 -12.68
CA GLU A 251 -15.84 10.04 -11.40
C GLU A 251 -15.31 9.21 -10.23
N HIS A 252 -15.23 7.89 -10.38
CA HIS A 252 -14.67 7.00 -9.38
C HIS A 252 -13.12 7.02 -9.35
N LEU A 253 -12.46 7.28 -10.49
CA LEU A 253 -11.04 7.62 -10.50
C LEU A 253 -10.78 8.91 -9.70
N TRP A 254 -11.62 9.93 -9.90
CA TRP A 254 -11.53 11.18 -9.13
C TRP A 254 -11.78 10.94 -7.63
N ILE A 255 -12.86 10.24 -7.26
CA ILE A 255 -13.18 10.02 -5.85
C ILE A 255 -12.15 9.13 -5.16
N ALA A 256 -11.51 8.20 -5.88
CA ALA A 256 -10.41 7.39 -5.36
C ALA A 256 -9.24 8.26 -4.88
N ASN A 257 -8.81 9.23 -5.69
CA ASN A 257 -7.77 10.19 -5.32
C ASN A 257 -8.15 10.94 -4.02
N VAL A 258 -9.38 11.47 -3.98
CA VAL A 258 -9.86 12.27 -2.84
C VAL A 258 -10.02 11.44 -1.57
N GLN A 259 -10.58 10.23 -1.67
CA GLN A 259 -10.82 9.36 -0.52
C GLN A 259 -9.51 8.90 0.12
N VAL A 260 -8.52 8.48 -0.67
CA VAL A 260 -7.23 8.01 -0.13
C VAL A 260 -6.49 9.13 0.61
N GLN A 261 -6.52 10.36 0.10
CA GLN A 261 -5.99 11.53 0.82
C GLN A 261 -6.72 11.76 2.16
N ARG A 262 -8.05 11.69 2.17
CA ARG A 262 -8.87 11.88 3.39
C ARG A 262 -8.66 10.78 4.42
N MET A 263 -8.49 9.54 3.98
CA MET A 263 -8.19 8.40 4.85
C MET A 263 -6.82 8.56 5.50
N CYS A 264 -5.80 9.00 4.74
CA CYS A 264 -4.50 9.33 5.31
C CYS A 264 -4.58 10.42 6.38
N MET A 265 -5.36 11.48 6.13
CA MET A 265 -5.61 12.55 7.10
C MET A 265 -6.40 12.11 8.33
N SER A 266 -7.15 11.01 8.22
CA SER A 266 -7.93 10.40 9.29
C SER A 266 -7.13 9.34 10.06
N GLY A 267 -5.80 9.31 9.91
CA GLY A 267 -4.92 8.44 10.67
C GLY A 267 -4.79 7.01 10.14
N MET A 268 -5.47 6.64 9.06
CA MET A 268 -5.37 5.33 8.40
C MET A 268 -4.71 5.49 7.02
N SER A 269 -3.38 5.56 7.01
CA SER A 269 -2.61 5.85 5.79
C SER A 269 -2.31 4.65 4.91
N PHE A 270 -2.41 3.41 5.41
CA PHE A 270 -2.22 2.23 4.57
C PHE A 270 -3.51 1.89 3.81
N VAL A 271 -3.83 2.70 2.81
CA VAL A 271 -5.11 2.70 2.11
C VAL A 271 -4.93 2.77 0.59
N GLY A 272 -5.92 2.26 -0.15
CA GLY A 272 -5.98 2.31 -1.60
C GLY A 272 -7.40 2.20 -2.13
N SER A 273 -7.53 2.11 -3.45
CA SER A 273 -8.79 1.82 -4.15
C SER A 273 -8.59 0.60 -5.03
N ASP A 274 -9.68 -0.01 -5.47
CA ASP A 274 -9.63 -1.06 -6.48
C ASP A 274 -9.36 -0.42 -7.84
N ILE A 275 -8.13 -0.62 -8.32
CA ILE A 275 -7.63 0.01 -9.54
C ILE A 275 -8.36 -0.61 -10.74
N GLY A 276 -8.93 0.25 -11.58
CA GLY A 276 -9.77 -0.14 -12.72
C GLY A 276 -11.27 -0.14 -12.42
N GLY A 277 -11.66 -0.18 -11.14
CA GLY A 277 -13.05 -0.25 -10.70
C GLY A 277 -13.53 -1.69 -10.48
N PHE A 278 -14.19 -1.92 -9.35
CA PHE A 278 -14.74 -3.23 -8.99
C PHE A 278 -15.95 -3.61 -9.85
N ALA A 279 -16.94 -2.72 -9.89
CA ALA A 279 -18.13 -2.83 -10.72
C ALA A 279 -17.87 -2.27 -12.12
N GLU A 280 -18.57 -2.81 -13.11
CA GLU A 280 -18.39 -2.50 -14.54
C GLU A 280 -16.98 -2.83 -15.08
N GLN A 281 -16.69 -2.42 -16.32
CA GLN A 281 -15.41 -2.68 -16.97
C GLN A 281 -14.84 -1.37 -17.54
N PRO A 282 -13.60 -0.98 -17.18
CA PRO A 282 -12.97 0.21 -17.73
C PRO A 282 -12.56 -0.05 -19.19
N ASN A 283 -12.44 1.03 -19.97
CA ASN A 283 -11.67 0.96 -21.21
C ASN A 283 -10.16 1.06 -20.92
N GLY A 284 -9.32 0.83 -21.94
CA GLY A 284 -7.86 0.85 -21.76
C GLY A 284 -7.31 2.18 -21.25
N GLU A 285 -7.90 3.30 -21.68
CA GLU A 285 -7.50 4.64 -21.23
C GLU A 285 -7.75 4.84 -19.73
N LEU A 286 -8.97 4.56 -19.26
CA LEU A 286 -9.35 4.69 -17.87
C LEU A 286 -8.49 3.76 -16.99
N PHE A 287 -8.26 2.52 -17.43
CA PHE A 287 -7.40 1.59 -16.70
C PHE A 287 -5.96 2.10 -16.57
N ALA A 288 -5.38 2.60 -17.67
CA ALA A 288 -4.03 3.20 -17.65
C ALA A 288 -3.96 4.39 -16.70
N ARG A 289 -4.92 5.32 -16.75
CA ARG A 289 -4.99 6.48 -15.84
C ARG A 289 -5.17 6.06 -14.37
N TRP A 290 -5.92 4.98 -14.12
CA TRP A 290 -6.08 4.45 -12.77
C TRP A 290 -4.82 3.79 -12.23
N ILE A 291 -4.06 3.07 -13.07
CA ILE A 291 -2.74 2.57 -12.67
C ILE A 291 -1.81 3.73 -12.34
N GLN A 292 -1.78 4.78 -13.17
CA GLN A 292 -0.96 5.97 -12.93
C GLN A 292 -1.23 6.63 -11.58
N LEU A 293 -2.50 6.73 -11.17
CA LEU A 293 -2.86 7.17 -9.81
C LEU A 293 -2.52 6.11 -8.75
N GLY A 294 -2.93 4.86 -9.01
CA GLY A 294 -2.93 3.76 -8.06
C GLY A 294 -1.55 3.35 -7.57
N ILE A 295 -0.50 3.57 -8.36
CA ILE A 295 0.88 3.34 -7.90
C ILE A 295 1.31 4.28 -6.78
N PHE A 296 0.62 5.41 -6.59
CA PHE A 296 0.84 6.35 -5.49
C PHE A 296 -0.09 6.10 -4.30
N HIS A 297 -1.06 5.18 -4.41
CA HIS A 297 -1.79 4.73 -3.23
C HIS A 297 -0.89 3.82 -2.37
N PRO A 298 -0.84 4.02 -1.05
CA PRO A 298 -0.05 3.16 -0.16
C PRO A 298 -0.39 1.67 -0.32
N PHE A 299 -1.67 1.33 -0.39
CA PHE A 299 -2.14 0.00 -0.81
C PHE A 299 -2.48 0.01 -2.31
N CYS A 300 -1.93 -0.92 -3.09
CA CYS A 300 -2.01 -0.91 -4.55
C CYS A 300 -2.48 -2.28 -5.07
N ARG A 301 -3.78 -2.38 -5.35
CA ARG A 301 -4.45 -3.60 -5.78
C ARG A 301 -5.33 -3.33 -7.02
N VAL A 302 -5.21 -4.16 -8.04
CA VAL A 302 -6.28 -4.34 -9.04
C VAL A 302 -7.26 -5.37 -8.49
N HIS A 303 -8.54 -5.05 -8.50
CA HIS A 303 -9.61 -5.96 -8.13
C HIS A 303 -10.87 -5.63 -8.92
N SER A 304 -11.55 -6.67 -9.39
CA SER A 304 -12.77 -6.54 -10.18
C SER A 304 -13.77 -7.63 -9.80
N SER A 305 -15.05 -7.37 -10.04
CA SER A 305 -16.09 -8.40 -10.01
C SER A 305 -15.88 -9.44 -11.12
N GLY A 306 -16.37 -10.65 -10.89
CA GLY A 306 -16.33 -11.76 -11.85
C GLY A 306 -17.38 -11.66 -12.94
N ASP A 307 -18.43 -10.91 -12.64
CA ASP A 307 -19.51 -10.61 -13.58
C ASP A 307 -19.09 -9.60 -14.64
N HIS A 308 -17.90 -9.01 -14.50
CA HIS A 308 -17.34 -8.01 -15.39
C HIS A 308 -16.03 -8.52 -15.98
N GLY A 309 -15.66 -7.99 -17.16
CA GLY A 309 -14.58 -8.50 -17.98
C GLY A 309 -13.21 -8.57 -17.26
N ASP A 310 -12.23 -9.10 -17.98
CA ASP A 310 -10.88 -9.23 -17.47
C ASP A 310 -10.19 -7.85 -17.36
N GLN A 311 -9.48 -7.63 -16.26
CA GLN A 311 -8.79 -6.37 -15.91
C GLN A 311 -7.33 -6.60 -15.47
N GLU A 312 -6.77 -7.78 -15.73
CA GLU A 312 -5.34 -8.00 -15.61
C GLU A 312 -4.58 -6.98 -16.49
N PRO A 313 -3.33 -6.63 -16.15
CA PRO A 313 -2.54 -5.62 -16.88
C PRO A 313 -2.45 -5.77 -18.41
N TRP A 314 -2.69 -6.97 -18.92
CA TRP A 314 -2.62 -7.33 -20.35
C TRP A 314 -3.99 -7.55 -21.00
N SER A 315 -5.08 -7.19 -20.33
CA SER A 315 -6.44 -7.40 -20.82
C SER A 315 -6.88 -6.35 -21.85
N PHE A 316 -6.04 -5.34 -22.08
CA PHE A 316 -6.20 -4.27 -23.06
C PHE A 316 -5.20 -4.43 -24.22
N ASP A 317 -4.98 -3.36 -25.00
CA ASP A 317 -3.99 -3.38 -26.05
C ASP A 317 -2.54 -3.34 -25.51
N LYS A 318 -1.59 -3.46 -26.45
CA LYS A 318 -0.15 -3.49 -26.13
C LYS A 318 0.32 -2.16 -25.54
N GLU A 319 -0.21 -1.03 -26.02
CA GLU A 319 0.20 0.31 -25.55
C GLU A 319 -0.16 0.47 -24.07
N VAL A 320 -1.40 0.14 -23.70
CA VAL A 320 -1.85 0.14 -22.30
C VAL A 320 -1.02 -0.84 -21.47
N THR A 321 -0.75 -2.05 -21.97
CA THR A 321 0.07 -3.03 -21.26
C THR A 321 1.49 -2.50 -20.97
N ASP A 322 2.09 -1.78 -21.91
CA ASP A 322 3.42 -1.21 -21.76
C ASP A 322 3.43 -0.04 -20.77
N ILE A 323 2.43 0.84 -20.83
CA ILE A 323 2.24 1.92 -19.84
C ILE A 323 2.08 1.31 -18.43
N VAL A 324 1.20 0.33 -18.28
CA VAL A 324 0.98 -0.32 -16.99
C VAL A 324 2.27 -0.94 -16.46
N ARG A 325 3.08 -1.58 -17.31
CA ARG A 325 4.40 -2.09 -16.91
C ARG A 325 5.31 -0.96 -16.43
N GLU A 326 5.46 0.14 -17.17
CA GLU A 326 6.33 1.27 -16.79
C GLU A 326 5.96 1.83 -15.41
N TYR A 327 4.66 2.04 -15.13
CA TYR A 327 4.22 2.58 -13.84
C TYR A 327 4.38 1.57 -12.70
N LEU A 328 4.13 0.29 -12.93
CA LEU A 328 4.40 -0.73 -11.93
C LEU A 328 5.90 -0.85 -11.64
N GLU A 329 6.76 -0.77 -12.65
CA GLU A 329 8.21 -0.70 -12.46
C GLU A 329 8.61 0.54 -11.65
N LEU A 330 8.04 1.71 -11.93
CA LEU A 330 8.24 2.94 -11.14
C LEU A 330 7.84 2.73 -9.67
N ARG A 331 6.72 2.07 -9.39
CA ARG A 331 6.32 1.74 -8.01
C ARG A 331 7.40 0.89 -7.32
N TYR A 332 7.92 -0.13 -7.99
CA TYR A 332 8.94 -1.01 -7.43
C TYR A 332 10.27 -0.29 -7.22
N GLN A 333 10.65 0.60 -8.13
CA GLN A 333 11.81 1.47 -7.92
C GLN A 333 11.61 2.37 -6.69
N LEU A 334 10.40 2.88 -6.45
CA LEU A 334 10.08 3.75 -5.31
C LEU A 334 9.82 3.01 -3.98
N LEU A 335 9.93 1.68 -3.92
CA LEU A 335 9.77 0.92 -2.67
C LEU A 335 10.59 1.44 -1.48
N PRO A 336 11.89 1.81 -1.60
CA PRO A 336 12.62 2.37 -0.45
C PRO A 336 12.06 3.72 0.01
N TYR A 337 11.54 4.54 -0.90
CA TYR A 337 10.87 5.80 -0.55
C TYR A 337 9.52 5.51 0.14
N LEU A 338 8.69 4.63 -0.43
CA LEU A 338 7.39 4.24 0.13
C LEU A 338 7.54 3.56 1.49
N TYR A 339 8.57 2.74 1.68
CA TYR A 339 8.88 2.09 2.96
C TYR A 339 9.35 3.10 4.00
N THR A 340 10.17 4.08 3.58
CA THR A 340 10.53 5.22 4.45
C THR A 340 9.30 6.04 4.85
N MET A 341 8.37 6.28 3.92
CA MET A 341 7.10 6.94 4.23
C MET A 341 6.28 6.16 5.24
N PHE A 342 6.24 4.83 5.13
CA PHE A 342 5.53 3.99 6.09
C PHE A 342 6.19 4.03 7.46
N TRP A 343 7.52 4.00 7.53
CA TRP A 343 8.26 4.19 8.77
C TRP A 343 7.98 5.56 9.41
N ARG A 344 7.94 6.64 8.62
CA ARG A 344 7.51 7.97 9.11
C ARG A 344 6.07 7.97 9.62
N TYR A 345 5.19 7.18 9.02
CA TYR A 345 3.82 7.03 9.46
C TYR A 345 3.73 6.26 10.79
N SER A 346 4.43 5.13 10.90
CA SER A 346 4.44 4.27 12.08
C SER A 346 5.15 4.90 13.29
N GLU A 347 6.30 5.55 13.08
CA GLU A 347 7.16 6.08 14.16
C GLU A 347 6.98 7.58 14.41
N ASN A 348 6.50 8.35 13.44
CA ASN A 348 6.39 9.82 13.56
C ASN A 348 4.96 10.34 13.31
N ASN A 349 3.98 9.45 13.13
CA ASN A 349 2.57 9.78 12.92
C ASN A 349 2.33 10.67 11.69
N ILE A 350 3.24 10.63 10.70
CA ILE A 350 3.15 11.45 9.50
C ILE A 350 2.32 10.72 8.44
N PRO A 351 1.22 11.30 7.94
CA PRO A 351 0.40 10.63 6.93
C PRO A 351 1.19 10.42 5.64
N MET A 352 0.96 9.30 4.96
CA MET A 352 1.70 8.93 3.75
C MET A 352 1.34 9.83 2.56
N LEU A 353 0.05 10.09 2.32
CA LEU A 353 -0.42 11.14 1.39
C LEU A 353 -0.82 12.39 2.15
N LYS A 354 -0.54 13.55 1.56
CA LYS A 354 -0.87 14.86 2.15
C LYS A 354 -1.63 15.70 1.12
N PRO A 355 -2.86 16.17 1.42
CA PRO A 355 -3.47 17.21 0.60
C PRO A 355 -2.64 18.49 0.69
N LEU A 356 -2.74 19.37 -0.30
CA LEU A 356 -1.91 20.58 -0.34
C LEU A 356 -2.07 21.47 0.91
N VAL A 357 -3.28 21.55 1.48
CA VAL A 357 -3.52 22.29 2.73
C VAL A 357 -2.73 21.75 3.92
N TYR A 358 -2.39 20.46 3.94
CA TYR A 358 -1.51 19.92 4.97
C TYR A 358 -0.05 20.29 4.73
N PHE A 359 0.36 20.38 3.46
CA PHE A 359 1.71 20.72 3.05
C PHE A 359 2.01 22.22 3.28
N ASP A 360 1.09 23.10 2.89
CA ASP A 360 1.23 24.56 3.01
C ASP A 360 -0.09 25.23 3.40
N GLN A 361 -0.46 25.11 4.68
CA GLN A 361 -1.70 25.69 5.22
C GLN A 361 -1.76 27.22 5.18
N GLU A 362 -0.60 27.89 5.10
CA GLU A 362 -0.52 29.36 5.13
C GLU A 362 -0.89 29.98 3.78
N ASP A 363 -0.85 29.17 2.73
CA ASP A 363 -1.31 29.54 1.40
C ASP A 363 -2.78 29.18 1.23
N SER A 364 -3.65 30.19 1.16
CA SER A 364 -5.10 30.02 1.04
C SER A 364 -5.52 29.35 -0.28
N GLN A 365 -4.66 29.34 -1.30
CA GLN A 365 -4.93 28.62 -2.56
C GLN A 365 -4.97 27.10 -2.38
N THR A 366 -4.40 26.57 -1.29
CA THR A 366 -4.31 25.13 -1.04
C THR A 366 -5.54 24.56 -0.33
N HIS A 367 -6.39 25.39 0.29
CA HIS A 367 -7.41 24.95 1.26
C HIS A 367 -8.51 24.07 0.66
N PHE A 368 -8.84 24.28 -0.61
CA PHE A 368 -9.92 23.59 -1.31
C PHE A 368 -9.43 22.74 -2.50
N ARG A 369 -8.12 22.57 -2.65
CA ARG A 369 -7.52 21.75 -3.70
C ARG A 369 -7.64 20.27 -3.31
N THR A 370 -8.23 19.48 -4.19
CA THR A 370 -8.45 18.04 -3.96
C THR A 370 -7.69 17.15 -4.91
N ASP A 371 -7.22 17.70 -6.03
CA ASP A 371 -6.73 16.88 -7.13
C ASP A 371 -5.23 16.63 -6.98
N GLU A 372 -4.49 17.63 -6.53
CA GLU A 372 -3.07 17.52 -6.19
C GLU A 372 -2.85 16.95 -4.79
N PHE A 373 -1.83 16.12 -4.65
CA PHE A 373 -1.35 15.66 -3.35
C PHE A 373 0.16 15.52 -3.32
N ILE A 374 0.71 15.58 -2.10
CA ILE A 374 2.10 15.23 -1.84
C ILE A 374 2.18 13.76 -1.43
N PHE A 375 2.87 12.96 -2.24
CA PHE A 375 3.26 11.59 -1.97
C PHE A 375 4.53 11.57 -1.11
N GLY A 376 4.39 11.17 0.16
CA GLY A 376 5.44 11.33 1.15
C GLY A 376 5.64 12.80 1.47
N GLU A 377 6.85 13.33 1.35
CA GLU A 377 7.15 14.72 1.71
C GLU A 377 7.69 15.55 0.53
N GLN A 378 8.05 14.87 -0.57
CA GLN A 378 8.92 15.43 -1.61
C GLN A 378 8.38 15.26 -3.03
N ILE A 379 7.28 14.52 -3.23
CA ILE A 379 6.76 14.22 -4.56
C ILE A 379 5.34 14.80 -4.69
N LEU A 380 5.15 15.76 -5.58
CA LEU A 380 3.85 16.33 -5.94
C LEU A 380 3.26 15.55 -7.12
N VAL A 381 2.03 15.10 -6.98
CA VAL A 381 1.32 14.31 -7.99
C VAL A 381 -0.03 14.96 -8.29
N CYS A 382 -0.43 14.97 -9.55
CA CYS A 382 -1.78 15.37 -9.96
C CYS A 382 -2.29 14.46 -11.09
N PRO A 383 -3.15 13.47 -10.82
CA PRO A 383 -3.59 12.47 -11.81
C PRO A 383 -4.40 13.07 -12.94
N ILE A 384 -4.41 12.49 -14.14
CA ILE A 384 -5.41 12.84 -15.16
C ILE A 384 -6.73 12.15 -14.83
N GLN A 385 -7.83 12.92 -14.78
CA GLN A 385 -9.12 12.46 -14.27
C GLN A 385 -10.26 12.59 -15.29
N GLU A 386 -9.94 12.82 -16.57
CA GLU A 386 -10.93 12.97 -17.65
C GLU A 386 -10.44 12.25 -18.92
N ALA A 387 -11.38 11.72 -19.70
CA ALA A 387 -11.11 11.01 -20.95
C ALA A 387 -10.53 11.95 -22.02
N ASN A 388 -9.60 11.42 -22.83
CA ASN A 388 -8.92 12.08 -23.93
C ASN A 388 -8.14 13.36 -23.54
N ALA A 389 -7.92 13.60 -22.25
CA ALA A 389 -7.18 14.75 -21.78
C ALA A 389 -5.69 14.63 -22.17
N LYS A 390 -5.14 15.73 -22.68
CA LYS A 390 -3.73 15.87 -23.10
C LYS A 390 -2.85 16.57 -22.06
N GLY A 391 -3.40 16.74 -20.87
CA GLY A 391 -2.86 17.58 -19.84
C GLY A 391 -3.94 18.03 -18.88
N ARG A 392 -3.54 18.77 -17.86
CA ARG A 392 -4.46 19.40 -16.93
C ARG A 392 -3.88 20.67 -16.36
N ARG A 393 -4.76 21.53 -15.86
CA ARG A 393 -4.36 22.64 -15.00
C ARG A 393 -4.15 22.10 -13.59
N MET A 394 -3.05 22.48 -12.96
CA MET A 394 -2.76 22.14 -11.57
C MET A 394 -2.08 23.30 -10.87
N TYR A 395 -2.25 23.33 -9.55
CA TYR A 395 -1.56 24.27 -8.67
C TYR A 395 -0.24 23.69 -8.17
N PHE A 396 0.82 24.46 -8.31
CA PHE A 396 2.11 24.17 -7.70
C PHE A 396 2.15 24.91 -6.35
N PRO A 397 2.20 24.21 -5.20
CA PRO A 397 2.36 24.86 -3.91
C PRO A 397 3.70 25.61 -3.85
N ARG A 398 3.81 26.62 -2.97
CA ARG A 398 5.00 27.46 -2.87
C ARG A 398 6.30 26.66 -2.71
N GLY A 399 7.37 27.15 -3.32
CA GLY A 399 8.65 26.45 -3.47
C GLY A 399 8.91 26.11 -4.93
N ARG A 400 10.00 25.39 -5.21
CA ARG A 400 10.38 24.98 -6.57
C ARG A 400 10.27 23.48 -6.75
N TRP A 401 9.91 23.08 -7.96
CA TRP A 401 9.54 21.71 -8.29
C TRP A 401 10.15 21.30 -9.62
N TYR A 402 10.93 20.22 -9.63
CA TYR A 402 11.45 19.62 -10.85
C TYR A 402 10.38 18.72 -11.46
N ASP A 403 10.07 18.92 -12.74
CA ASP A 403 9.32 17.93 -13.52
C ASP A 403 10.12 16.62 -13.56
N TYR A 404 9.50 15.53 -13.11
CA TYR A 404 10.16 14.24 -13.03
C TYR A 404 10.56 13.69 -14.40
N TRP A 405 9.81 14.03 -15.45
CA TRP A 405 10.01 13.51 -16.80
C TRP A 405 11.02 14.32 -17.60
N SER A 406 10.96 15.65 -17.51
CA SER A 406 11.79 16.55 -18.31
C SER A 406 13.00 17.12 -17.56
N GLY A 407 12.96 17.12 -16.22
CA GLY A 407 13.92 17.83 -15.38
C GLY A 407 13.75 19.35 -15.36
N GLU A 408 12.70 19.91 -16.00
CA GLU A 408 12.41 21.35 -15.96
C GLU A 408 12.09 21.79 -14.52
N LEU A 409 12.73 22.88 -14.07
CA LEU A 409 12.43 23.49 -12.78
C LEU A 409 11.28 24.48 -12.91
N ILE A 410 10.26 24.31 -12.08
CA ILE A 410 9.04 25.13 -12.05
C ILE A 410 8.95 25.88 -10.71
N GLU A 411 8.63 27.17 -10.79
CA GLU A 411 8.32 27.99 -9.62
C GLU A 411 6.87 27.74 -9.17
N GLY A 412 6.69 27.54 -7.87
CA GLY A 412 5.40 27.32 -7.23
C GLY A 412 4.69 28.59 -6.82
N GLY A 413 3.59 28.44 -6.08
CA GLY A 413 2.69 29.54 -5.75
C GLY A 413 1.73 29.91 -6.88
N MET A 414 1.67 29.11 -7.94
CA MET A 414 0.93 29.43 -9.16
C MET A 414 0.28 28.19 -9.80
N GLU A 415 -0.70 28.44 -10.67
CA GLU A 415 -1.25 27.40 -11.55
C GLU A 415 -0.54 27.40 -12.90
N LYS A 416 -0.30 26.21 -13.45
CA LYS A 416 0.21 26.03 -14.82
C LYS A 416 -0.60 24.93 -15.51
N TRP A 417 -0.70 25.03 -16.83
CA TRP A 417 -1.13 23.91 -17.66
C TRP A 417 0.05 22.95 -17.84
N VAL A 418 -0.14 21.68 -17.49
CA VAL A 418 0.87 20.62 -17.62
C VAL A 418 0.43 19.66 -18.70
N LEU A 419 1.30 19.41 -19.68
CA LEU A 419 1.08 18.40 -20.71
C LEU A 419 1.24 17.01 -20.11
N ALA A 420 0.31 16.12 -20.44
CA ALA A 420 0.30 14.75 -19.97
C ALA A 420 -0.51 13.90 -20.94
N ASP A 421 0.17 13.38 -21.97
CA ASP A 421 -0.36 12.34 -22.83
C ASP A 421 -0.66 11.05 -22.05
N ILE A 422 -1.20 10.03 -22.73
CA ILE A 422 -1.68 8.81 -22.08
C ILE A 422 -0.61 8.07 -21.27
N ASP A 423 0.66 8.21 -21.64
CA ASP A 423 1.82 7.61 -20.99
C ASP A 423 2.36 8.43 -19.80
N ARG A 424 1.84 9.65 -19.53
CA ARG A 424 2.37 10.55 -18.50
C ARG A 424 1.31 10.94 -17.46
N ILE A 425 1.73 10.96 -16.20
CA ILE A 425 1.03 11.64 -15.10
C ILE A 425 1.85 12.86 -14.66
N PRO A 426 1.23 14.02 -14.40
CA PRO A 426 1.89 15.14 -13.74
C PRO A 426 2.55 14.72 -12.42
N LEU A 427 3.89 14.73 -12.40
CA LEU A 427 4.74 14.22 -11.32
C LEU A 427 5.94 15.14 -11.15
N PHE A 428 6.09 15.73 -9.97
CA PHE A 428 7.13 16.72 -9.70
C PHE A 428 7.84 16.46 -8.38
N ILE A 429 9.15 16.70 -8.36
CA ILE A 429 10.00 16.47 -7.20
C ILE A 429 10.38 17.81 -6.59
N LYS A 430 10.16 17.96 -5.28
CA LYS A 430 10.54 19.16 -4.54
C LYS A 430 12.04 19.38 -4.66
N GLU A 431 12.43 20.61 -4.97
CA GLU A 431 13.82 21.01 -5.09
C GLU A 431 14.65 20.63 -3.84
N GLY A 432 15.86 20.09 -4.04
CA GLY A 432 16.76 19.69 -2.95
C GLY A 432 16.53 18.26 -2.44
N SER A 433 15.49 17.57 -2.92
CA SER A 433 15.16 16.23 -2.46
C SER A 433 16.13 15.18 -2.98
N ILE A 434 16.37 14.16 -2.17
CA ILE A 434 17.10 12.94 -2.54
C ILE A 434 16.11 11.78 -2.49
N ILE A 435 15.75 11.25 -3.65
CA ILE A 435 14.77 10.17 -3.80
C ILE A 435 15.51 8.83 -3.96
N PRO A 436 15.37 7.89 -3.00
CA PRO A 436 15.97 6.57 -3.11
C PRO A 436 15.21 5.71 -4.13
N LYS A 437 15.95 4.96 -4.95
CA LYS A 437 15.39 3.99 -5.88
C LYS A 437 16.12 2.66 -5.84
N TYR A 438 15.35 1.59 -5.75
CA TYR A 438 15.83 0.23 -6.05
C TYR A 438 15.89 0.00 -7.57
N PRO A 439 16.68 -0.97 -8.04
CA PRO A 439 16.56 -1.47 -9.41
C PRO A 439 15.15 -2.03 -9.65
N VAL A 440 14.72 -2.07 -10.91
CA VAL A 440 13.46 -2.72 -11.30
C VAL A 440 13.49 -4.20 -10.90
N GLN A 441 12.45 -4.65 -10.21
CA GLN A 441 12.23 -6.04 -9.79
C GLN A 441 10.83 -6.52 -10.19
N GLN A 442 10.66 -7.82 -10.38
CA GLN A 442 9.38 -8.47 -10.70
C GLN A 442 8.54 -8.79 -9.46
N TYR A 443 9.17 -8.85 -8.30
CA TYR A 443 8.57 -9.00 -6.97
C TYR A 443 9.63 -8.62 -5.91
N VAL A 444 9.20 -8.27 -4.69
CA VAL A 444 10.13 -8.00 -3.59
C VAL A 444 10.92 -9.27 -3.25
N GLY A 445 12.25 -9.16 -3.36
CA GLY A 445 13.19 -10.26 -3.12
C GLY A 445 13.67 -10.98 -4.39
N GLU A 446 13.27 -10.57 -5.60
CA GLU A 446 13.75 -11.17 -6.86
C GLU A 446 15.27 -11.03 -7.03
N LYS A 447 15.83 -9.87 -6.67
CA LYS A 447 17.24 -9.53 -6.87
C LYS A 447 17.89 -9.11 -5.56
N GLU A 448 19.14 -9.50 -5.38
CA GLU A 448 20.01 -8.86 -4.41
C GLU A 448 20.25 -7.39 -4.82
N ILE A 449 20.05 -6.47 -3.88
CA ILE A 449 20.27 -5.04 -4.11
C ILE A 449 21.76 -4.77 -3.94
N THR A 450 22.49 -4.59 -5.04
CA THR A 450 23.94 -4.35 -5.04
C THR A 450 24.32 -2.87 -4.96
N GLU A 451 23.36 -1.98 -5.22
CA GLU A 451 23.49 -0.51 -5.10
C GLU A 451 22.13 0.12 -4.84
N LEU A 452 22.10 1.23 -4.09
CA LEU A 452 20.92 2.09 -3.97
C LEU A 452 21.13 3.34 -4.82
N THR A 453 20.18 3.63 -5.71
CA THR A 453 20.20 4.87 -6.50
C THR A 453 19.61 6.00 -5.68
N LEU A 454 20.26 7.16 -5.69
CA LEU A 454 19.83 8.39 -5.02
C LEU A 454 19.67 9.48 -6.09
N GLU A 455 18.44 9.69 -6.54
CA GLU A 455 18.12 10.82 -7.43
C GLU A 455 18.13 12.11 -6.64
N THR A 456 19.14 12.93 -6.88
CA THR A 456 19.48 14.10 -6.07
C THR A 456 19.22 15.36 -6.87
N TYR A 457 18.14 16.05 -6.50
CA TYR A 457 17.68 17.26 -7.16
C TYR A 457 18.39 18.47 -6.55
N TYR A 458 19.13 19.23 -7.36
CA TYR A 458 19.88 20.39 -6.90
C TYR A 458 18.97 21.45 -6.28
N LYS A 459 19.46 22.14 -5.25
CA LYS A 459 18.84 23.33 -4.65
C LYS A 459 19.89 24.32 -4.23
N GLU A 460 19.65 25.61 -4.46
CA GLU A 460 20.37 26.64 -3.72
C GLU A 460 19.76 26.78 -2.32
N GLY A 461 20.52 26.39 -1.30
CA GLY A 461 20.08 26.29 0.08
C GLY A 461 20.01 24.85 0.58
N VAL A 462 19.29 24.65 1.69
CA VAL A 462 19.30 23.39 2.45
C VAL A 462 18.01 22.62 2.26
N GLU A 463 18.13 21.29 2.14
CA GLU A 463 17.00 20.35 2.19
C GLU A 463 17.43 19.06 2.90
N LYS A 464 16.46 18.33 3.45
CA LYS A 464 16.72 17.08 4.16
C LYS A 464 15.93 15.95 3.52
N SER A 465 16.57 14.78 3.44
CA SER A 465 15.95 13.56 2.97
C SER A 465 16.36 12.40 3.86
N THR A 466 15.56 11.35 3.87
CA THR A 466 15.79 10.18 4.73
C THR A 466 15.53 8.92 3.93
N VAL A 467 16.29 7.88 4.22
CA VAL A 467 16.06 6.51 3.75
C VAL A 467 16.07 5.61 4.97
N TYR A 468 14.99 4.84 5.13
CA TYR A 468 14.86 3.79 6.14
C TYR A 468 14.82 2.42 5.47
N GLU A 469 15.63 1.50 5.98
CA GLU A 469 15.68 0.11 5.56
C GLU A 469 15.82 -0.81 6.77
N ASP A 470 15.26 -2.01 6.69
CA ASP A 470 15.48 -3.10 7.63
C ASP A 470 15.62 -4.42 6.84
N ALA A 471 15.48 -5.55 7.51
CA ALA A 471 15.49 -6.87 6.87
C ALA A 471 14.27 -7.15 5.96
N GLN A 472 13.42 -6.14 5.68
CA GLN A 472 12.22 -6.16 4.83
C GLN A 472 11.06 -7.02 5.36
N GLU A 473 11.33 -7.90 6.31
CA GLU A 473 10.37 -8.70 7.06
C GLU A 473 10.96 -8.99 8.45
N GLY A 474 10.14 -9.47 9.38
CA GLY A 474 10.59 -9.77 10.75
C GLY A 474 10.56 -8.60 11.72
N TYR A 475 10.97 -8.84 12.96
CA TYR A 475 10.83 -7.88 14.06
C TYR A 475 12.15 -7.30 14.58
N ASP A 476 13.29 -7.62 13.98
CA ASP A 476 14.58 -7.17 14.52
C ASP A 476 14.78 -5.64 14.45
N TYR A 477 14.01 -4.95 13.60
CA TYR A 477 14.00 -3.49 13.58
C TYR A 477 13.59 -2.88 14.93
N THR A 478 12.71 -3.54 15.70
CA THR A 478 12.29 -3.05 17.02
C THR A 478 13.40 -3.15 18.06
N LYS A 479 14.48 -3.89 17.76
CA LYS A 479 15.68 -4.04 18.59
C LYS A 479 16.83 -3.13 18.14
N GLY A 480 16.58 -2.22 17.20
CA GLY A 480 17.60 -1.33 16.61
C GLY A 480 18.32 -1.89 15.38
N TYR A 481 17.89 -3.06 14.87
CA TYR A 481 18.42 -3.66 13.64
C TYR A 481 17.72 -3.07 12.40
N TYR A 482 17.96 -1.78 12.17
CA TYR A 482 17.55 -1.05 10.98
C TYR A 482 18.71 -0.17 10.48
N SER A 483 18.59 0.38 9.27
CA SER A 483 19.48 1.37 8.68
C SER A 483 18.68 2.63 8.43
N LEU A 484 19.03 3.71 9.10
CA LEU A 484 18.46 5.04 8.88
C LEU A 484 19.54 5.96 8.36
N ARG A 485 19.41 6.38 7.10
CA ARG A 485 20.31 7.33 6.43
C ARG A 485 19.62 8.67 6.33
N ASN A 486 20.14 9.67 7.02
CA ASN A 486 19.66 11.04 6.93
C ASN A 486 20.65 11.84 6.08
N PHE A 487 20.14 12.42 5.00
CA PHE A 487 20.91 13.26 4.10
C PHE A 487 20.53 14.72 4.34
N LYS A 488 21.55 15.58 4.39
CA LYS A 488 21.39 17.03 4.38
C LYS A 488 22.10 17.55 3.14
N LEU A 489 21.30 18.00 2.18
CA LEU A 489 21.77 18.68 1.00
C LEU A 489 21.95 20.17 1.32
N ASN A 490 23.03 20.77 0.83
CA ASN A 490 23.31 22.20 0.90
C ASN A 490 23.97 22.65 -0.40
N GLY A 491 23.20 23.25 -1.30
CA GLY A 491 23.74 23.81 -2.54
C GLY A 491 23.94 25.31 -2.48
N LYS A 492 24.87 25.79 -3.30
CA LYS A 492 25.20 27.19 -3.57
C LYS A 492 25.44 27.34 -5.07
N GLU A 493 25.50 28.58 -5.55
CA GLU A 493 25.75 28.93 -6.96
C GLU A 493 26.75 28.02 -7.69
N ASN A 494 27.89 27.68 -7.08
CA ASN A 494 28.94 26.84 -7.69
C ASN A 494 29.34 25.63 -6.83
N GLU A 495 28.52 25.20 -5.87
CA GLU A 495 28.85 24.08 -4.98
C GLU A 495 27.61 23.27 -4.59
N LEU A 496 27.78 21.96 -4.38
CA LEU A 496 26.78 21.11 -3.76
C LEU A 496 27.43 20.23 -2.70
N ILE A 497 26.93 20.31 -1.47
CA ILE A 497 27.42 19.52 -0.34
C ILE A 497 26.29 18.59 0.12
N ILE A 498 26.58 17.29 0.23
CA ILE A 498 25.65 16.29 0.77
C ILE A 498 26.31 15.67 1.99
N GLN A 499 25.69 15.87 3.15
CA GLN A 499 26.14 15.29 4.41
C GLN A 499 25.25 14.11 4.79
N GLN A 500 25.84 13.01 5.24
CA GLN A 500 25.13 11.81 5.67
C GLN A 500 25.29 11.57 7.17
N PHE A 501 24.17 11.29 7.85
CA PHE A 501 24.12 10.84 9.24
C PHE A 501 23.45 9.47 9.31
N LYS A 502 24.09 8.54 10.03
CA LYS A 502 23.71 7.12 10.08
C LYS A 502 23.19 6.76 11.48
N ASN A 503 22.09 6.02 11.55
CA ASN A 503 21.59 5.42 12.78
C ASN A 503 21.12 3.98 12.52
N GLY A 504 21.09 3.15 13.56
CA GLY A 504 20.74 1.73 13.51
C GLY A 504 21.92 0.82 13.17
N THR A 505 21.72 -0.48 13.35
CA THR A 505 22.77 -1.52 13.27
C THR A 505 22.62 -2.49 12.10
N TYR A 506 21.58 -2.35 11.28
CA TYR A 506 21.40 -3.16 10.07
C TYR A 506 22.43 -2.76 9.02
N ILE A 507 23.06 -3.76 8.41
CA ILE A 507 23.99 -3.58 7.30
C ILE A 507 23.23 -3.93 6.03
N THR A 508 23.02 -2.92 5.18
CA THR A 508 22.41 -3.11 3.86
C THR A 508 23.31 -3.99 2.97
N PRO A 509 22.73 -4.78 2.05
CA PRO A 509 23.50 -5.71 1.21
C PRO A 509 24.43 -5.02 0.22
N TYR A 510 24.11 -3.78 -0.20
CA TYR A 510 24.96 -2.99 -1.06
C TYR A 510 26.06 -2.25 -0.30
N GLU A 511 27.15 -1.94 -0.99
CA GLU A 511 28.28 -1.15 -0.47
C GLU A 511 28.36 0.27 -1.06
N HIS A 512 27.56 0.57 -2.08
CA HIS A 512 27.65 1.84 -2.81
C HIS A 512 26.28 2.50 -3.00
N PHE A 513 26.30 3.83 -3.02
CA PHE A 513 25.23 4.66 -3.55
C PHE A 513 25.57 5.13 -4.96
N ARG A 514 24.61 4.99 -5.88
CA ARG A 514 24.65 5.66 -7.19
C ARG A 514 23.91 6.97 -7.07
N ILE A 515 24.63 8.08 -7.02
CA ILE A 515 24.06 9.42 -6.88
C ILE A 515 23.87 10.02 -8.27
N ASN A 516 22.63 10.23 -8.67
CA ASN A 516 22.28 10.86 -9.94
C ASN A 516 21.95 12.33 -9.68
N LEU A 517 22.77 13.25 -10.19
CA LEU A 517 22.61 14.68 -9.93
C LEU A 517 21.75 15.34 -11.00
N ILE A 518 20.65 15.96 -10.58
CA ILE A 518 19.64 16.54 -11.46
C ILE A 518 19.58 18.05 -11.24
N GLY A 519 19.57 18.83 -12.32
CA GLY A 519 19.41 20.29 -12.24
C GLY A 519 20.62 21.07 -11.76
N LEU A 520 21.83 20.49 -11.79
CA LEU A 520 23.05 21.23 -11.44
C LEU A 520 23.25 22.45 -12.37
N PRO A 521 23.43 23.67 -11.84
CA PRO A 521 23.58 24.88 -12.65
C PRO A 521 25.03 25.09 -13.13
N PHE A 522 25.95 24.19 -12.79
CA PHE A 522 27.38 24.28 -13.09
C PHE A 522 27.95 22.96 -13.59
N SER A 523 29.09 23.04 -14.28
CA SER A 523 29.87 21.85 -14.64
C SER A 523 30.77 21.42 -13.48
N ILE A 524 30.87 20.12 -13.22
CA ILE A 524 31.68 19.57 -12.12
C ILE A 524 33.17 19.75 -12.43
N LYS A 525 33.89 20.54 -11.62
CA LYS A 525 35.35 20.71 -11.69
C LYS A 525 36.11 19.75 -10.77
N ALA A 526 35.56 19.50 -9.57
CA ALA A 526 36.18 18.63 -8.59
C ALA A 526 35.12 17.96 -7.71
N ILE A 527 35.46 16.78 -7.19
CA ILE A 527 34.66 16.03 -6.22
C ILE A 527 35.56 15.69 -5.05
N GLU A 528 35.08 15.93 -3.84
CA GLU A 528 35.71 15.53 -2.59
C GLU A 528 34.76 14.61 -1.82
N VAL A 529 35.27 13.46 -1.39
CA VAL A 529 34.57 12.53 -0.50
C VAL A 529 35.34 12.53 0.82
N ASP A 530 34.68 12.93 1.91
CA ASP A 530 35.28 13.06 3.23
C ASP A 530 36.56 13.92 3.23
N ASN A 531 36.53 15.05 2.51
CA ASN A 531 37.65 15.98 2.29
C ASN A 531 38.84 15.41 1.49
N VAL A 532 38.66 14.26 0.83
CA VAL A 532 39.66 13.68 -0.07
C VAL A 532 39.22 13.87 -1.51
N LYS A 533 40.04 14.58 -2.30
CA LYS A 533 39.80 14.74 -3.73
C LYS A 533 39.81 13.38 -4.43
N VAL A 534 38.71 13.08 -5.10
CA VAL A 534 38.56 11.86 -5.90
C VAL A 534 38.77 12.23 -7.37
N PRO A 535 39.65 11.53 -8.12
CA PRO A 535 39.77 11.76 -9.54
C PRO A 535 38.44 11.52 -10.24
N LEU A 536 38.00 12.45 -11.10
CA LEU A 536 36.71 12.34 -11.80
C LEU A 536 36.57 11.03 -12.61
N LYS A 537 37.69 10.48 -13.10
CA LYS A 537 37.74 9.17 -13.79
C LYS A 537 37.37 7.98 -12.89
N ASP A 538 37.61 8.08 -11.58
CA ASP A 538 37.41 6.99 -10.61
C ASP A 538 35.96 6.97 -10.08
N VAL A 539 35.23 8.07 -10.26
CA VAL A 539 33.80 8.22 -9.94
C VAL A 539 32.90 7.57 -11.01
N LYS A 540 33.46 7.14 -12.15
CA LYS A 540 32.76 6.66 -13.35
C LYS A 540 31.53 7.52 -13.69
N PRO A 541 31.71 8.78 -14.11
CA PRO A 541 30.63 9.60 -14.64
C PRO A 541 30.09 8.93 -15.89
N ASN A 542 28.96 8.23 -15.78
CA ASN A 542 28.23 7.70 -16.92
C ASN A 542 27.46 8.85 -17.58
N GLY A 543 28.13 9.78 -18.28
CA GLY A 543 27.51 10.79 -19.17
C GLY A 543 26.56 11.84 -18.54
N ASP A 544 25.99 11.57 -17.36
CA ASP A 544 24.74 12.15 -16.85
C ASP A 544 24.90 12.63 -15.40
N ASN A 545 26.03 13.28 -15.06
CA ASN A 545 26.34 13.75 -13.69
C ASN A 545 26.13 12.69 -12.60
N THR A 546 26.40 11.42 -12.91
CA THR A 546 26.25 10.30 -11.97
C THR A 546 27.56 10.03 -11.23
N ILE A 547 27.48 9.81 -9.92
CA ILE A 547 28.61 9.56 -9.03
C ILE A 547 28.37 8.27 -8.26
N LEU A 548 29.32 7.33 -8.32
CA LEU A 548 29.32 6.17 -7.43
C LEU A 548 30.15 6.46 -6.18
N VAL A 549 29.55 6.34 -5.00
CA VAL A 549 30.22 6.61 -3.71
C VAL A 549 29.97 5.45 -2.75
N HIS A 550 30.98 5.10 -1.95
CA HIS A 550 30.81 4.12 -0.88
C HIS A 550 29.72 4.58 0.10
N LYS A 551 28.85 3.67 0.56
CA LYS A 551 27.68 3.99 1.39
C LYS A 551 28.01 4.68 2.71
N ASP A 552 29.26 4.55 3.18
CA ASP A 552 29.69 5.05 4.47
C ASP A 552 30.22 6.48 4.49
N PHE A 553 30.24 7.18 3.35
CA PHE A 553 30.69 8.56 3.27
C PHE A 553 29.97 9.45 4.30
N THR A 554 30.68 10.42 4.86
CA THR A 554 30.10 11.42 5.77
C THR A 554 29.77 12.71 5.05
N GLU A 555 30.59 13.10 4.08
CA GLU A 555 30.39 14.28 3.25
C GLU A 555 30.82 14.03 1.80
N LEU A 556 29.95 14.41 0.87
CA LEU A 556 30.25 14.51 -0.56
C LEU A 556 30.16 15.98 -0.95
N HIS A 557 31.27 16.55 -1.40
CA HIS A 557 31.35 17.94 -1.87
C HIS A 557 31.66 17.96 -3.37
N ILE A 558 30.74 18.54 -4.13
CA ILE A 558 30.84 18.71 -5.58
C ILE A 558 31.09 20.19 -5.84
N ILE A 559 32.19 20.49 -6.52
CA ILE A 559 32.66 21.84 -6.77
C ILE A 559 32.51 22.16 -8.26
N GLY A 560 31.80 23.24 -8.53
CA GLY A 560 31.43 23.72 -9.85
C GLY A 560 32.44 24.67 -10.50
N SER A 561 32.20 24.95 -11.78
CA SER A 561 33.03 25.80 -12.62
C SER A 561 32.71 27.27 -12.56
#